data_AF-A0AAW3YPC3-F1
#
_entry.id   AF-A0AAW3YPC3-F1
#
_cell.length_a   1.000
_cell.length_b   1.000
_cell.length_c   1.000
_cell.angle_alpha   90.00
_cell.angle_beta   90.00
_cell.angle_gamma   90.00
#
_symmetry.space_group_name_H-M   'P 1'
#
loop_
_entity.id
_entity.type
_entity.pdbx_description
1 polymer ?
#
loop_
_entity_poly.entity_id
_entity_poly.type
_entity_poly.pdbx_seq_one_letter_code
_entity_poly.pdbx_strand_id
1 'polypeptide(L)'
;MSQAACITLAEKMVDDINNFGLDGINIDDEYSMQEGNTQSFYWVLQSIHGNSKFEGKKLTKALWSDSIYFSGGTNVASLLTEGYEMTYMGDVSLLDQYVQYGMDKSALLLGISPQFTALSNVRSICDSVISNAYAGVMIWVPNSFLSTEQAENYYSEIIKTRDGDGASVIYKSSFFK
;
A
#
# COMPACT_ATOMS: atom_id res chain seq x y z
N MET A 1 21.02 13.44 -1.20
CA MET A 1 21.58 12.82 -2.43
C MET A 1 21.56 13.86 -3.54
N SER A 2 22.45 13.81 -4.55
CA SER A 2 22.32 14.70 -5.71
C SER A 2 21.18 14.21 -6.62
N GLN A 3 20.59 15.10 -7.41
CA GLN A 3 19.54 14.73 -8.36
C GLN A 3 20.01 13.64 -9.35
N ALA A 4 21.25 13.73 -9.85
CA ALA A 4 21.82 12.72 -10.73
C ALA A 4 21.89 11.34 -10.07
N ALA A 5 22.27 11.27 -8.79
CA ALA A 5 22.30 10.00 -8.07
C ALA A 5 20.88 9.44 -7.82
N CYS A 6 19.89 10.31 -7.58
CA CYS A 6 18.48 9.90 -7.48
C CYS A 6 17.96 9.31 -8.80
N ILE A 7 18.30 9.92 -9.94
CA ILE A 7 17.95 9.42 -11.28
C ILE A 7 18.56 8.04 -11.51
N THR A 8 19.87 7.88 -11.26
CA THR A 8 20.55 6.59 -11.42
C THR A 8 19.97 5.51 -10.50
N LEU A 9 19.57 5.85 -9.27
CA LEU A 9 18.88 4.92 -8.38
C LEU A 9 17.52 4.50 -8.95
N ALA A 10 16.71 5.47 -9.38
CA ALA A 10 15.41 5.23 -10.00
C ALA A 10 15.51 4.34 -11.24
N GLU A 11 16.49 4.58 -12.12
CA GLU A 11 16.75 3.76 -13.31
C GLU A 11 17.03 2.30 -12.95
N LYS A 12 17.88 2.06 -11.95
CA LYS A 12 18.17 0.69 -11.49
C LYS A 12 16.94 -0.01 -10.94
N MET A 13 16.13 0.70 -10.14
CA MET A 13 14.88 0.15 -9.63
C MET A 13 13.94 -0.23 -10.79
N VAL A 14 13.76 0.66 -11.78
CA VAL A 14 12.93 0.38 -12.96
C VAL A 14 13.49 -0.78 -13.80
N ASP A 15 14.81 -0.87 -13.96
CA ASP A 15 15.44 -1.98 -14.66
C ASP A 15 15.20 -3.31 -13.94
N ASP A 16 15.29 -3.37 -12.60
CA ASP A 16 14.96 -4.58 -11.84
C ASP A 16 13.50 -4.99 -12.03
N ILE A 17 12.56 -4.04 -11.96
CA ILE A 17 11.15 -4.31 -12.20
C ILE A 17 10.92 -4.92 -13.59
N ASN A 18 11.63 -4.45 -14.62
CA ASN A 18 11.51 -5.01 -15.96
C ASN A 18 12.23 -6.35 -16.12
N ASN A 19 13.42 -6.50 -15.56
CA ASN A 19 14.22 -7.72 -15.62
C ASN A 19 13.49 -8.90 -14.97
N PHE A 20 12.79 -8.65 -13.86
CA PHE A 20 12.05 -9.67 -13.13
C PHE A 20 10.56 -9.74 -13.50
N GLY A 21 10.09 -8.89 -14.42
CA GLY A 21 8.69 -8.88 -14.87
C GLY A 21 7.70 -8.52 -13.75
N LEU A 22 8.11 -7.63 -12.84
CA LEU A 22 7.29 -7.18 -11.70
C LEU A 22 6.33 -6.05 -12.11
N ASP A 23 5.27 -5.88 -11.32
CA ASP A 23 4.17 -4.96 -11.61
C ASP A 23 4.38 -3.54 -11.03
N GLY A 24 5.41 -3.33 -10.21
CA GLY A 24 5.59 -2.04 -9.54
C GLY A 24 6.61 -2.03 -8.41
N ILE A 25 6.68 -0.90 -7.73
CA ILE A 25 7.58 -0.61 -6.62
C ILE A 25 6.75 -0.07 -5.46
N ASN A 26 6.94 -0.64 -4.26
CA ASN A 26 6.45 -0.07 -3.02
C ASN A 26 7.60 0.55 -2.23
N ILE A 27 7.44 1.79 -1.77
CA ILE A 27 8.45 2.51 -0.98
C ILE A 27 8.07 2.48 0.49
N ASP A 28 8.99 2.00 1.32
CA ASP A 28 8.88 1.94 2.78
C ASP A 28 10.19 2.49 3.37
N ASP A 29 10.11 3.62 4.08
CA ASP A 29 11.26 4.38 4.59
C ASP A 29 11.20 4.48 6.12
N GLU A 30 11.16 3.32 6.78
CA GLU A 30 11.04 3.22 8.24
C GLU A 30 12.36 3.03 9.00
N TYR A 31 13.40 2.46 8.36
CA TYR A 31 14.61 1.99 9.06
C TYR A 31 15.91 2.65 8.58
N SER A 32 15.80 3.69 7.76
CA SER A 32 16.94 4.52 7.38
C SER A 32 17.51 5.22 8.63
N MET A 33 18.83 5.09 8.85
CA MET A 33 19.50 5.68 10.04
C MET A 33 19.68 7.20 9.97
N GLN A 34 19.35 7.83 8.85
CA GLN A 34 19.46 9.27 8.64
C GLN A 34 18.08 9.87 8.43
N GLU A 35 17.90 11.12 8.83
CA GLU A 35 16.67 11.86 8.57
C GLU A 35 16.35 11.92 7.07
N GLY A 36 15.07 11.76 6.76
CA GLY A 36 14.56 11.79 5.40
C GLY A 36 14.87 13.10 4.68
N ASN A 37 15.49 13.00 3.50
CA ASN A 37 15.67 14.15 2.62
C ASN A 37 14.52 14.23 1.62
N THR A 38 13.53 15.09 1.91
CA THR A 38 12.30 15.24 1.11
C THR A 38 12.58 15.49 -0.37
N GLN A 39 13.59 16.31 -0.68
CA GLN A 39 13.96 16.62 -2.07
C GLN A 39 14.52 15.40 -2.81
N SER A 40 15.38 14.61 -2.15
CA SER A 40 15.94 13.38 -2.73
C SER A 40 14.85 12.32 -2.92
N PHE A 41 13.96 12.17 -1.94
CA PHE A 41 12.81 11.27 -2.02
C PHE A 41 11.93 11.65 -3.22
N TYR A 42 11.56 12.92 -3.34
CA TYR A 42 10.81 13.44 -4.48
C TYR A 42 11.51 13.17 -5.82
N TRP A 43 12.82 13.43 -5.94
CA TRP A 43 13.54 13.18 -7.18
C TRP A 43 13.57 11.71 -7.58
N VAL A 44 13.69 10.78 -6.63
CA VAL A 44 13.62 9.35 -6.93
C VAL A 44 12.23 9.00 -7.47
N LEU A 45 11.16 9.36 -6.75
CA LEU A 45 9.79 9.03 -7.17
C LEU A 45 9.42 9.70 -8.50
N GLN A 46 9.80 10.96 -8.70
CA GLN A 46 9.59 11.68 -9.96
C GLN A 46 10.30 10.99 -11.12
N SER A 47 11.54 10.53 -10.91
CA SER A 47 12.31 9.84 -11.94
C SER A 47 11.72 8.47 -12.29
N ILE A 48 11.20 7.72 -11.30
CA ILE A 48 10.48 6.47 -11.55
C ILE A 48 9.19 6.74 -12.33
N HIS A 49 8.36 7.66 -11.85
CA HIS A 49 7.06 8.01 -12.44
C HIS A 49 7.20 8.49 -13.89
N GLY A 50 8.23 9.29 -14.20
CA GLY A 50 8.49 9.79 -15.54
C GLY A 50 9.24 8.82 -16.48
N ASN A 51 9.61 7.63 -16.01
CA ASN A 51 10.35 6.67 -16.82
C ASN A 51 9.41 5.88 -17.74
N SER A 52 9.59 5.97 -19.05
CA SER A 52 8.74 5.28 -20.02
C SER A 52 8.77 3.74 -19.89
N LYS A 53 9.85 3.16 -19.34
CA LYS A 53 9.91 1.72 -19.05
C LYS A 53 9.10 1.32 -17.81
N PHE A 54 8.57 2.28 -17.07
CA PHE A 54 7.71 2.08 -15.92
C PHE A 54 6.23 2.36 -16.23
N GLU A 55 5.90 2.69 -17.47
CA GLU A 55 4.52 2.95 -17.89
C GLU A 55 3.60 1.75 -17.61
N GLY A 56 2.43 2.02 -17.04
CA GLY A 56 1.45 1.00 -16.64
C GLY A 56 1.78 0.22 -15.37
N LYS A 57 2.90 0.53 -14.69
CA LYS A 57 3.30 -0.09 -13.42
C LYS A 57 2.87 0.73 -12.21
N LYS A 58 2.82 0.11 -11.04
CA LYS A 58 2.41 0.76 -9.78
C LYS A 58 3.60 1.37 -9.05
N LEU A 59 3.51 2.63 -8.65
CA LEU A 59 4.42 3.26 -7.70
C LEU A 59 3.66 3.56 -6.42
N THR A 60 3.92 2.79 -5.37
CA THR A 60 3.13 2.81 -4.14
C THR A 60 3.98 3.17 -2.94
N LYS A 61 3.33 3.54 -1.84
CA LYS A 61 4.02 3.91 -0.60
C LYS A 61 3.35 3.30 0.62
N ALA A 62 4.18 2.79 1.53
CA ALA A 62 3.84 2.54 2.93
C ALA A 62 3.68 3.88 3.66
N LEU A 63 2.47 4.13 4.17
CA LEU A 63 2.02 5.39 4.74
C LEU A 63 2.14 5.36 6.26
N TRP A 64 3.30 5.81 6.76
CA TRP A 64 3.63 5.87 8.18
C TRP A 64 4.71 6.90 8.46
N SER A 65 4.48 7.78 9.44
CA SER A 65 5.44 8.80 9.90
C SER A 65 6.10 9.59 8.76
N ASP A 66 5.30 9.95 7.74
CA ASP A 66 5.79 10.35 6.42
C ASP A 66 5.26 11.70 5.94
N SER A 67 4.60 12.46 6.82
CA SER A 67 3.99 13.77 6.50
C SER A 67 4.97 14.75 5.84
N ILE A 68 6.27 14.65 6.15
CA ILE A 68 7.32 15.46 5.52
C ILE A 68 7.36 15.30 4.00
N TYR A 69 7.02 14.12 3.45
CA TYR A 69 7.05 13.83 2.02
C TYR A 69 5.82 14.35 1.26
N PHE A 70 4.81 14.82 1.99
CA PHE A 70 3.56 15.32 1.43
C PHE A 70 3.40 16.85 1.57
N SER A 71 4.50 17.55 1.87
CA SER A 71 4.50 18.99 2.12
C SER A 71 5.32 19.77 1.09
N GLY A 72 4.91 21.02 0.86
CA GLY A 72 5.65 21.99 0.04
C GLY A 72 5.81 21.59 -1.44
N GLY A 73 6.86 22.12 -2.08
CA GLY A 73 7.15 21.90 -3.51
C GLY A 73 7.65 20.49 -3.85
N THR A 74 7.82 19.62 -2.86
CA THR A 74 8.28 18.24 -3.01
C THR A 74 7.20 17.22 -2.61
N ASN A 75 5.93 17.63 -2.60
CA ASN A 75 4.82 16.73 -2.32
C ASN A 75 4.74 15.61 -3.39
N VAL A 76 4.78 14.36 -2.93
CA VAL A 76 4.77 13.17 -3.78
C VAL A 76 3.40 12.60 -4.11
N ALA A 77 2.30 13.14 -3.56
CA ALA A 77 0.95 12.59 -3.71
C ALA A 77 0.57 12.29 -5.17
N SER A 78 0.81 13.25 -6.07
CA SER A 78 0.51 13.11 -7.51
C SER A 78 1.39 12.11 -8.26
N LEU A 79 2.48 11.64 -7.66
CA LEU A 79 3.40 10.67 -8.28
C LEU A 79 3.02 9.23 -7.93
N LEU A 80 2.26 9.03 -6.85
CA LEU A 80 1.90 7.72 -6.33
C LEU A 80 0.63 7.19 -7.03
N THR A 81 0.64 5.90 -7.37
CA THR A 81 -0.55 5.20 -7.88
C THR A 81 -1.45 4.73 -6.74
N GLU A 82 -0.86 4.27 -5.64
CA GLU A 82 -1.59 3.80 -4.45
C GLU A 82 -0.82 4.13 -3.17
N GLY A 83 -1.54 4.25 -2.06
CA GLY A 83 -0.99 4.40 -0.71
C GLY A 83 -1.57 3.36 0.24
N TYR A 84 -0.71 2.76 1.05
CA TYR A 84 -1.07 1.69 1.98
C TYR A 84 -0.83 2.17 3.41
N GLU A 85 -1.90 2.37 4.17
CA GLU A 85 -1.85 2.79 5.57
C GLU A 85 -1.25 1.69 6.47
N MET A 86 -0.34 2.05 7.38
CA MET A 86 0.53 1.08 8.08
C MET A 86 0.43 1.13 9.62
N THR A 87 -0.52 1.87 10.20
CA THR A 87 -0.81 1.79 11.64
C THR A 87 -1.49 0.46 12.00
N TYR A 88 -2.18 -0.15 11.02
CA TYR A 88 -2.98 -1.37 11.17
C TYR A 88 -4.13 -1.25 12.17
N MET A 89 -4.56 -0.04 12.50
CA MET A 89 -5.60 0.22 13.50
C MET A 89 -7.03 0.01 12.98
N GLY A 90 -7.21 -0.12 11.65
CA GLY A 90 -8.53 -0.30 11.06
C GLY A 90 -9.44 0.93 11.14
N ASP A 91 -8.87 2.14 11.26
CA ASP A 91 -9.60 3.40 11.29
C ASP A 91 -9.39 4.19 9.98
N VAL A 92 -10.46 4.34 9.20
CA VAL A 92 -10.44 5.05 7.91
C VAL A 92 -10.05 6.53 8.04
N SER A 93 -10.21 7.17 9.22
CA SER A 93 -9.82 8.57 9.41
C SER A 93 -8.31 8.79 9.26
N LEU A 94 -7.51 7.74 9.41
CA LEU A 94 -6.06 7.77 9.21
C LEU A 94 -5.69 8.02 7.75
N LEU A 95 -6.60 7.73 6.82
CA LEU A 95 -6.44 8.01 5.39
C LEU A 95 -6.76 9.46 5.02
N ASP A 96 -7.56 10.17 5.82
CA ASP A 96 -8.08 11.51 5.47
C ASP A 96 -6.95 12.53 5.27
N GLN A 97 -5.83 12.38 6.00
CA GLN A 97 -4.67 13.26 5.82
C GLN A 97 -4.06 13.13 4.41
N TYR A 98 -4.04 11.92 3.83
CA TYR A 98 -3.47 11.68 2.51
C TYR A 98 -4.39 12.20 1.39
N VAL A 99 -5.70 12.23 1.65
CA VAL A 99 -6.65 12.94 0.80
C VAL A 99 -6.37 14.45 0.82
N GLN A 100 -6.11 15.03 1.99
CA GLN A 100 -5.73 16.45 2.10
C GLN A 100 -4.39 16.76 1.42
N TYR A 101 -3.47 15.80 1.38
CA TYR A 101 -2.21 15.90 0.64
C TYR A 101 -2.37 15.77 -0.88
N GLY A 102 -3.56 15.41 -1.36
CA GLY A 102 -3.92 15.38 -2.78
C GLY A 102 -3.97 13.98 -3.40
N MET A 103 -3.98 12.91 -2.60
CA MET A 103 -4.25 11.55 -3.11
C MET A 103 -5.75 11.32 -3.24
N ASP A 104 -6.13 10.54 -4.26
CA ASP A 104 -7.52 10.12 -4.43
C ASP A 104 -7.89 9.02 -3.42
N LYS A 105 -9.11 9.07 -2.87
CA LYS A 105 -9.61 8.00 -1.99
C LYS A 105 -9.57 6.62 -2.65
N SER A 106 -9.83 6.56 -3.97
CA SER A 106 -9.75 5.34 -4.77
C SER A 106 -8.33 4.82 -4.99
N ALA A 107 -7.30 5.54 -4.53
CA ALA A 107 -5.90 5.11 -4.50
C ALA A 107 -5.42 4.72 -3.09
N LEU A 108 -6.26 4.87 -2.06
CA LEU A 108 -5.87 4.69 -0.66
C LEU A 108 -6.49 3.41 -0.08
N LEU A 109 -5.63 2.57 0.49
CA LEU A 109 -6.02 1.33 1.15
C LEU A 109 -5.72 1.42 2.65
N LEU A 110 -6.68 1.01 3.47
CA LEU A 110 -6.58 1.00 4.92
C LEU A 110 -5.79 -0.21 5.41
N GLY A 111 -4.84 -0.01 6.32
CA GLY A 111 -4.08 -1.09 6.93
C GLY A 111 -4.89 -1.85 7.96
N ILE A 112 -4.89 -3.18 7.85
CA ILE A 112 -5.32 -4.09 8.91
C ILE A 112 -4.29 -5.20 9.08
N SER A 113 -4.26 -5.80 10.26
CA SER A 113 -3.38 -6.93 10.56
C SER A 113 -4.11 -7.91 11.46
N PRO A 114 -4.04 -9.23 11.22
CA PRO A 114 -4.65 -10.19 12.13
C PRO A 114 -4.08 -10.16 13.57
N GLN A 115 -2.93 -9.52 13.77
CA GLN A 115 -2.39 -9.25 15.12
C GLN A 115 -3.22 -8.23 15.90
N PHE A 116 -3.73 -7.21 15.22
CA PHE A 116 -4.38 -6.04 15.83
C PHE A 116 -5.88 -5.95 15.51
N THR A 117 -6.33 -6.68 14.50
CA THR A 117 -7.70 -6.70 14.00
C THR A 117 -8.31 -8.07 14.27
N ALA A 118 -9.16 -8.15 15.29
CA ALA A 118 -9.92 -9.36 15.56
C ALA A 118 -10.88 -9.68 14.39
N LEU A 119 -11.07 -10.98 14.10
CA LEU A 119 -11.96 -11.46 13.03
C LEU A 119 -13.36 -10.82 13.08
N SER A 120 -13.93 -10.65 14.28
CA SER A 120 -15.25 -10.04 14.50
C SER A 120 -15.37 -8.60 14.01
N ASN A 121 -14.24 -7.89 13.84
CA ASN A 121 -14.19 -6.49 13.45
C ASN A 121 -13.86 -6.32 11.95
N VAL A 122 -13.38 -7.35 11.27
CA VAL A 122 -12.92 -7.27 9.88
C VAL A 122 -14.01 -6.73 8.97
N ARG A 123 -15.23 -7.26 9.10
CA ARG A 123 -16.36 -6.87 8.26
C ARG A 123 -16.77 -5.41 8.49
N SER A 124 -16.90 -4.96 9.74
CA SER A 124 -17.28 -3.58 10.03
C SER A 124 -16.22 -2.57 9.56
N ILE A 125 -14.94 -2.94 9.63
CA ILE A 125 -13.85 -2.13 9.05
C ILE A 125 -14.00 -2.05 7.52
N CYS A 126 -14.23 -3.18 6.84
CA CYS A 126 -14.44 -3.20 5.40
C CYS A 126 -15.70 -2.41 4.98
N ASP A 127 -16.78 -2.48 5.75
CA ASP A 127 -18.00 -1.68 5.53
C ASP A 127 -17.68 -0.18 5.61
N SER A 128 -16.83 0.22 6.57
CA SER A 128 -16.37 1.61 6.72
C SER A 128 -15.54 2.07 5.51
N VAL A 129 -14.62 1.23 5.03
CA VAL A 129 -13.80 1.49 3.82
C VAL A 129 -14.70 1.73 2.61
N ILE A 130 -15.67 0.85 2.36
CA ILE A 130 -16.62 0.97 1.25
C ILE A 130 -17.47 2.24 1.40
N SER A 131 -18.06 2.47 2.58
CA SER A 131 -18.94 3.61 2.84
C SER A 131 -18.23 4.95 2.69
N ASN A 132 -16.91 4.98 2.91
CA ASN A 132 -16.08 6.18 2.75
C ASN A 132 -15.42 6.30 1.37
N ALA A 133 -15.72 5.39 0.43
CA ALA A 133 -15.20 5.34 -0.93
C ALA A 133 -13.67 5.17 -1.03
N TYR A 134 -13.07 4.48 -0.06
CA TYR A 134 -11.66 4.08 -0.11
C TYR A 134 -11.46 2.81 -0.96
N ALA A 135 -10.26 2.61 -1.48
CA ALA A 135 -9.97 1.59 -2.48
C ALA A 135 -10.11 0.14 -1.95
N GLY A 136 -9.83 -0.05 -0.66
CA GLY A 136 -9.84 -1.36 -0.04
C GLY A 136 -9.04 -1.42 1.25
N VAL A 137 -8.64 -2.63 1.62
CA VAL A 137 -7.77 -2.90 2.77
C VAL A 137 -6.44 -3.51 2.31
N MET A 138 -5.34 -3.09 2.94
CA MET A 138 -4.04 -3.74 2.88
C MET A 138 -3.88 -4.60 4.13
N ILE A 139 -3.39 -5.82 3.97
CA ILE A 139 -3.35 -6.81 5.06
C ILE A 139 -1.89 -7.16 5.34
N TRP A 140 -1.42 -6.81 6.53
CA TRP A 140 -0.02 -7.02 6.90
C TRP A 140 0.22 -8.38 7.54
N VAL A 141 1.25 -9.05 7.03
CA VAL A 141 1.85 -10.33 7.48
C VAL A 141 0.85 -11.38 8.00
N PRO A 142 -0.23 -11.69 7.26
CA PRO A 142 -1.30 -12.56 7.77
C PRO A 142 -0.82 -13.97 8.14
N ASN A 143 0.17 -14.50 7.41
CA ASN A 143 0.71 -15.84 7.61
C ASN A 143 1.51 -16.01 8.91
N SER A 144 1.91 -14.92 9.57
CA SER A 144 2.57 -15.00 10.89
C SER A 144 1.58 -15.24 12.02
N PHE A 145 0.29 -15.01 11.80
CA PHE A 145 -0.73 -15.01 12.85
C PHE A 145 -1.87 -15.99 12.58
N LEU A 146 -2.11 -16.34 11.32
CA LEU A 146 -3.23 -17.17 10.90
C LEU A 146 -2.75 -18.52 10.37
N SER A 147 -3.40 -19.60 10.82
CA SER A 147 -3.43 -20.86 10.07
C SER A 147 -4.20 -20.68 8.76
N THR A 148 -4.12 -21.67 7.86
CA THR A 148 -4.90 -21.65 6.60
C THR A 148 -6.40 -21.49 6.85
N GLU A 149 -6.98 -22.26 7.78
CA GLU A 149 -8.42 -22.16 8.11
C GLU A 149 -8.78 -20.80 8.71
N GLN A 150 -7.91 -20.24 9.56
CA GLN A 150 -8.14 -18.90 10.10
C GLN A 150 -8.04 -17.83 9.02
N ALA A 151 -7.13 -17.99 8.05
CA ALA A 151 -7.00 -17.11 6.89
C ALA A 151 -8.25 -17.18 5.99
N GLU A 152 -8.78 -18.37 5.72
CA GLU A 152 -10.06 -18.54 5.00
C GLU A 152 -11.18 -17.74 5.65
N ASN A 153 -11.34 -17.87 6.97
CA ASN A 153 -12.34 -17.12 7.71
C ASN A 153 -12.09 -15.60 7.65
N TYR A 154 -10.85 -15.17 7.86
CA TYR A 154 -10.46 -13.75 7.83
C TYR A 154 -10.76 -13.10 6.47
N TYR A 155 -10.30 -13.71 5.37
CA TYR A 155 -10.56 -13.19 4.04
C TYR A 155 -12.03 -13.38 3.60
N SER A 156 -12.75 -14.36 4.14
CA SER A 156 -14.19 -14.50 3.92
C SER A 156 -14.95 -13.30 4.48
N GLU A 157 -14.63 -12.82 5.68
CA GLU A 157 -15.25 -11.61 6.23
C GLU A 157 -15.00 -10.38 5.36
N ILE A 158 -13.82 -10.28 4.73
CA ILE A 158 -13.53 -9.19 3.78
C ILE A 158 -14.46 -9.28 2.56
N ILE A 159 -14.50 -10.43 1.87
CA ILE A 159 -15.28 -10.53 0.63
C ILE A 159 -16.80 -10.51 0.86
N LYS A 160 -17.28 -10.95 2.03
CA LYS A 160 -18.71 -10.85 2.41
C LYS A 160 -19.21 -9.42 2.46
N THR A 161 -18.32 -8.46 2.75
CA THR A 161 -18.63 -7.03 2.75
C THR A 161 -19.10 -6.56 1.37
N ARG A 162 -18.49 -7.08 0.29
CA ARG A 162 -18.85 -6.73 -1.10
C ARG A 162 -19.87 -7.70 -1.70
N ASP A 163 -19.70 -8.98 -1.46
CA ASP A 163 -20.37 -10.07 -2.20
C ASP A 163 -21.51 -10.72 -1.39
N GLY A 164 -21.74 -10.27 -0.15
CA GLY A 164 -22.79 -10.76 0.74
C GLY A 164 -22.42 -12.00 1.55
N ASP A 165 -23.30 -12.40 2.48
CA ASP A 165 -23.04 -13.43 3.49
C ASP A 165 -22.69 -14.82 2.96
N GLY A 166 -23.10 -15.12 1.72
CA GLY A 166 -22.80 -16.39 1.06
C GLY A 166 -21.38 -16.49 0.50
N ALA A 167 -20.61 -15.40 0.49
CA ALA A 167 -19.25 -15.38 -0.03
C ALA A 167 -18.26 -16.05 0.93
N SER A 168 -17.32 -16.82 0.38
CA SER A 168 -16.28 -17.51 1.14
C SER A 168 -14.97 -17.63 0.36
N VAL A 169 -13.85 -17.45 1.06
CA VAL A 169 -12.52 -17.78 0.56
C VAL A 169 -12.18 -19.19 0.97
N ILE A 170 -11.67 -19.98 0.01
CA ILE A 170 -11.22 -21.35 0.23
C ILE A 170 -9.82 -21.48 -0.36
N TYR A 171 -8.85 -21.90 0.45
CA TYR A 171 -7.51 -22.23 -0.01
C TYR A 171 -7.53 -23.64 -0.59
N LYS A 172 -7.43 -23.73 -1.91
CA LYS A 172 -7.23 -25.01 -2.58
C LYS A 172 -5.83 -25.51 -2.27
N SER A 173 -5.70 -26.71 -1.72
CA SER A 173 -4.42 -27.40 -1.69
C SER A 173 -3.98 -27.65 -3.13
N SER A 174 -2.95 -26.94 -3.56
CA SER A 174 -2.30 -27.21 -4.83
C SER A 174 -1.51 -28.52 -4.68
N PHE A 175 -2.07 -29.63 -5.15
CA PHE A 175 -1.26 -30.75 -5.60
C PHE A 175 -0.52 -30.27 -6.85
N PHE A 176 0.66 -29.69 -6.67
CA PHE A 176 1.63 -29.63 -7.75
C PHE A 176 2.05 -31.09 -8.03
N LYS A 177 1.55 -31.65 -9.14
CA LYS A 177 2.13 -32.84 -9.76
C LYS A 177 3.33 -32.42 -10.60
#